data_AF-A0AA91QZ28-F1
#
_entry.id   AF-A0AA91QZ28-F1
#
_cell.length_a   1.000
_cell.length_b   1.000
_cell.length_c   1.000
_cell.angle_alpha   90.00
_cell.angle_beta   90.00
_cell.angle_gamma   90.00
#
_symmetry.space_group_name_H-M   'P 1'
#
loop_
_entity.id
_entity.type
_entity.pdbx_description
1 polymer ?
#
loop_
_entity_poly.entity_id
_entity_poly.type
_entity_poly.pdbx_seq_one_letter_code
_entity_poly.pdbx_strand_id
1 'polypeptide(L)' 'MIGMRSSSSIAAARHLQRREFERLSHHVCDRCDRVLSINETIERFCESCEQPTTPVERSAA' A
#
# COMPACT_ATOMS: atom_id res chain seq x y z
N MET A 1 9.31 37.61 17.48
CA MET A 1 10.18 36.46 17.18
C MET A 1 9.30 35.23 16.97
N ILE A 2 8.89 34.96 15.73
CA ILE A 2 8.06 33.79 15.41
C ILE A 2 8.81 33.03 14.31
N GLY A 3 9.12 31.78 14.56
CA GLY A 3 9.66 30.87 13.56
C GLY A 3 10.96 30.24 14.02
N MET A 4 10.86 29.10 14.71
CA MET A 4 11.88 28.04 14.73
C MET A 4 11.44 26.88 15.64
N ARG A 5 10.27 26.29 15.37
CA ARG A 5 9.90 24.98 15.94
C ARG A 5 9.24 24.01 14.94
N SER A 6 8.82 24.48 13.77
CA SER A 6 8.04 23.68 12.81
C SER A 6 8.85 22.67 11.99
N SER A 7 10.17 22.85 11.84
CA SER A 7 11.00 21.93 11.03
C SER A 7 11.09 20.53 11.64
N SER A 8 11.26 20.46 12.98
CA SER A 8 11.39 19.19 13.70
C SER A 8 10.08 18.38 13.72
N SER A 9 8.93 19.04 13.84
CA SER A 9 7.63 18.36 13.86
C SER A 9 7.19 17.88 12.47
N ILE A 10 7.48 18.65 11.41
CA ILE A 10 7.19 18.24 10.03
C ILE A 10 8.07 17.06 9.61
N ALA A 11 9.37 17.09 9.94
CA ALA A 11 10.26 15.96 9.66
C ALA A 11 9.82 14.69 10.40
N ALA A 12 9.46 14.80 11.67
CA ALA A 12 8.93 13.68 12.46
C ALA A 12 7.60 13.15 11.88
N ALA A 13 6.68 14.03 11.49
CA ALA A 13 5.41 13.65 10.87
C ALA A 13 5.62 12.91 9.54
N ARG A 14 6.54 13.38 8.69
CA ARG A 14 6.90 12.71 7.43
C ARG A 14 7.56 11.34 7.67
N HIS A 15 8.32 11.20 8.75
CA HIS A 15 8.96 9.93 9.09
C HIS A 15 7.96 8.90 9.62
N LEU A 16 6.95 9.36 10.37
CA LEU A 16 5.83 8.53 10.83
C LEU A 16 4.93 8.11 9.66
N GLN A 17 4.57 9.05 8.77
CA GLN A 17 3.80 8.73 7.57
C GLN A 17 4.49 7.68 6.71
N ARG A 18 5.80 7.81 6.47
CA ARG A 18 6.55 6.80 5.70
C ARG A 18 6.49 5.41 6.31
N ARG A 19 6.68 5.30 7.63
CA ARG A 19 6.58 4.03 8.35
C ARG A 19 5.18 3.42 8.31
N GLU A 20 4.14 4.26 8.34
CA GLU A 20 2.76 3.77 8.21
C GLU A 20 2.43 3.35 6.78
N PHE A 21 2.97 4.05 5.77
CA PHE A 21 2.85 3.63 4.37
C PHE A 21 3.60 2.33 4.07
N GLU A 22 4.78 2.13 4.66
CA GLU A 22 5.54 0.86 4.61
C GLU A 22 4.77 -0.30 5.27
N ARG A 23 3.77 -0.01 6.10
CA ARG A 23 2.90 -1.03 6.73
C ARG A 23 1.62 -1.29 5.97
N LEU A 24 1.32 -0.57 4.89
CA LEU A 24 0.11 -0.80 4.13
C LEU A 24 0.21 -2.15 3.43
N SER A 25 -0.60 -3.09 3.89
CA SER A 25 -0.80 -4.35 3.20
C SER A 25 -1.49 -4.11 1.86
N HIS A 26 -1.06 -4.84 0.84
CA HIS A 26 -1.62 -4.79 -0.49
C HIS A 26 -2.03 -6.19 -0.92
N HIS A 27 -3.10 -6.30 -1.70
CA HIS A 27 -3.54 -7.57 -2.23
C HIS A 27 -2.89 -7.83 -3.58
N VAL A 28 -2.36 -9.04 -3.77
CA VAL A 28 -1.74 -9.49 -5.02
C VAL A 28 -2.46 -10.70 -5.61
N CYS A 29 -2.33 -10.89 -6.91
CA CYS A 29 -2.78 -12.09 -7.60
C CYS A 29 -1.93 -13.30 -7.19
N ASP A 30 -2.57 -14.41 -6.84
CA ASP A 30 -1.92 -15.68 -6.50
C ASP A 30 -1.12 -16.33 -7.63
N ARG A 31 -1.28 -15.85 -8.88
CA ARG A 31 -0.65 -16.45 -10.08
C ARG A 31 0.47 -15.61 -10.66
N CYS A 32 0.19 -14.33 -10.91
CA CYS A 32 1.14 -13.42 -11.55
C CYS A 32 1.85 -12.48 -10.56
N ASP A 33 1.48 -12.56 -9.28
CA ASP A 33 2.05 -11.76 -8.18
C ASP A 33 1.89 -10.24 -8.34
N ARG A 34 1.06 -9.82 -9.28
CA ARG A 34 0.73 -8.42 -9.54
C ARG A 34 -0.18 -7.90 -8.43
N VAL A 35 0.06 -6.67 -8.00
CA VAL A 35 -0.85 -5.92 -7.12
C VAL A 35 -2.20 -5.76 -7.80
N LEU A 36 -3.25 -6.23 -7.14
CA LEU A 36 -4.63 -6.10 -7.59
C LEU A 36 -5.18 -4.73 -7.19
N SER A 37 -5.97 -4.13 -8.08
CA SER A 37 -6.80 -3.00 -7.71
C SER A 37 -7.89 -3.41 -6.70
N ILE A 38 -8.55 -2.42 -6.10
CA ILE A 38 -9.66 -2.66 -5.17
C ILE A 38 -10.79 -3.43 -5.87
N ASN A 39 -11.12 -3.07 -7.12
CA ASN A 39 -12.15 -3.76 -7.90
C ASN A 39 -11.76 -5.21 -8.17
N GLU A 40 -10.55 -5.45 -8.67
CA GLU A 40 -10.03 -6.81 -8.91
C GLU A 40 -10.04 -7.67 -7.63
N THR A 41 -9.75 -7.06 -6.47
CA THR A 41 -9.79 -7.72 -5.16
C THR A 41 -11.21 -8.11 -4.76
N ILE A 42 -12.19 -7.21 -4.94
CA ILE A 42 -13.60 -7.46 -4.63
C ILE A 42 -14.19 -8.52 -5.56
N GLU A 43 -13.92 -8.40 -6.86
CA GLU A 43 -14.44 -9.30 -7.91
C GLU A 43 -13.70 -10.64 -7.95
N ARG A 44 -12.57 -10.77 -7.25
CA ARG A 44 -11.70 -11.96 -7.25
C ARG A 44 -11.29 -12.36 -8.67
N PHE A 45 -10.97 -11.36 -9.47
CA PHE A 45 -10.58 -11.51 -10.86
C PHE A 45 -9.33 -10.68 -11.14
N CYS A 46 -8.35 -11.25 -11.84
CA CYS A 46 -7.16 -10.52 -12.26
C CYS A 46 -7.29 -10.15 -13.73
N GLU A 47 -7.28 -8.86 -14.04
CA GLU A 47 -7.34 -8.36 -15.42
C GLU A 47 -6.12 -8.78 -16.23
N SER A 48 -4.96 -8.92 -15.58
CA SER A 48 -3.73 -9.35 -16.26
C SER A 48 -3.74 -10.82 -16.67
N CYS A 49 -4.40 -11.67 -15.87
CA CYS A 49 -4.50 -13.10 -16.13
C CYS A 49 -5.78 -13.45 -16.90
N GLU A 50 -6.71 -12.51 -17.00
CA GLU A 50 -8.09 -12.69 -17.48
C GLU A 50 -8.80 -13.88 -16.83
N GLN A 51 -8.50 -14.13 -15.55
CA GLN A 51 -9.00 -15.31 -14.83
C GLN A 51 -9.33 -15.00 -13.37
N PRO A 52 -10.22 -15.80 -12.75
CA PRO A 52 -10.45 -15.76 -11.32
C PRO A 52 -9.16 -15.96 -10.52
N THR A 53 -8.97 -15.17 -9.47
CA THR A 53 -7.81 -15.18 -8.60
C THR A 53 -8.24 -15.18 -7.14
N THR A 54 -7.37 -15.68 -6.26
CA THR A 54 -7.55 -15.51 -4.82
C THR A 54 -6.61 -14.40 -4.35
N PRO A 55 -7.12 -13.22 -3.95
CA PRO A 55 -6.27 -12.12 -3.50
C PRO A 55 -5.45 -12.54 -2.26
N VAL A 56 -4.13 -12.43 -2.36
CA VAL A 56 -3.21 -12.72 -1.26
C VAL A 56 -2.74 -11.41 -0.66
N GLU A 57 -2.89 -11.24 0.64
CA GLU A 57 -2.39 -10.06 1.33
C GLU A 57 -0.86 -10.15 1.49
N ARG A 58 -0.14 -9.12 1.03
CA ARG A 58 1.30 -8.96 1.21
C ARG A 58 1.60 -7.68 1.96
N SER A 59 2.49 -7.80 2.93
CA SER A 59 3.08 -6.65 3.62
C SER A 59 4.14 -6.04 2.71
N ALA A 60 4.18 -4.72 2.60
CA ALA A 60 5.40 -4.07 2.11
C ALA A 60 6.51 -4.34 3.15
N ALA A 61 7.59 -4.96 2.68
CA ALA A 61 8.72 -5.39 3.52
C ALA A 61 9.62 -4.22 3.92
#